data_AF-A0A2A6LJW4-F1
#
_entry.id   AF-A0A2A6LJW4-F1
#
_cell.length_a   1.000
_cell.length_b   1.000
_cell.length_c   1.000
_cell.angle_alpha   90.00
_cell.angle_beta   90.00
_cell.angle_gamma   90.00
#
_symmetry.space_group_name_H-M   'P 1'
#
loop_
_entity.id
_entity.type
_entity.pdbx_description
1 polymer ?
#
loop_
_entity_poly.entity_id
_entity_poly.type
_entity_poly.pdbx_seq_one_letter_code
_entity_poly.pdbx_strand_id
1 'polypeptide(L)'
;MTLDPALVRSEGMSDFRAVLDAHGLYNTEQFVLRLSPRNHELIDSITSKNFDRNKVSGETLQAYSTYIHETIHWWQHIGSTTGLLLSTCFPNQTHMNLSDMTEWCNITKPFKSIKNWALNGELSGKDHTDAAQALANTIINNYMDVQFFKLWLLKPEISTDIYQDKYFESQGHCFNIAYSGLISNIQPIIDPNSVFLPSLDRWEQEFRQLTELGQIGYYYGSPIFRRHTSLAQLWEGQACFNQMQFLNSATPDLTLDDFREAGMLYGVYEAAFIKFLELSGLEMPACPLDPRVALFLLVVDLAINPTEGFPCDISNFASFVNLADPNIRFELLCRGIADDPTAFSNAIKDYSKSEYLDVSWKLTSKCGIQHISEGWDEVQKWRLTIPEVGTLMKEKDLFQYQNSNMALRVLLSFFIDFTTDKSSNPEFFCWPGYWKANSSEHIEDLWLNNLSLFSDKADDGGIFIRKFPNKTEEDLTKTLNNFFGNGVVYNLSRQWIFNDGPFKFNFKWLSERHEEDEWKSWAERQFKALYGVAISEISY
;
A
#
# COMPACT_ATOMS: atom_id res chain seq x y z
N MET A 1 -27.72 -14.23 -23.85
CA MET A 1 -26.46 -14.92 -24.24
C MET A 1 -25.94 -15.50 -22.93
N THR A 2 -26.08 -16.81 -22.75
CA THR A 2 -25.90 -17.47 -21.45
C THR A 2 -24.41 -17.73 -21.24
N LEU A 3 -23.83 -17.20 -20.16
CA LEU A 3 -22.48 -17.57 -19.75
C LEU A 3 -22.48 -19.03 -19.29
N ASP A 4 -21.50 -19.77 -19.77
CA ASP A 4 -21.32 -21.19 -19.46
C ASP A 4 -20.81 -21.33 -18.02
N PRO A 5 -21.54 -22.00 -17.10
CA PRO A 5 -21.08 -22.27 -15.74
C PRO A 5 -19.75 -23.06 -15.68
N ALA A 6 -19.35 -23.72 -16.76
CA ALA A 6 -18.05 -24.38 -16.87
C ALA A 6 -16.87 -23.39 -17.05
N LEU A 7 -17.12 -22.14 -17.44
CA LEU A 7 -16.06 -21.10 -17.49
C LEU A 7 -15.64 -20.62 -16.09
N VAL A 8 -16.50 -20.88 -15.11
CA VAL A 8 -16.25 -20.65 -13.69
C VAL A 8 -15.59 -21.87 -13.05
N ARG A 9 -15.76 -23.06 -13.63
CA ARG A 9 -15.19 -24.34 -13.18
C ARG A 9 -14.43 -25.03 -14.31
N SER A 10 -13.20 -24.60 -14.61
CA SER A 10 -12.35 -25.36 -15.53
C SER A 10 -11.56 -26.43 -14.77
N GLU A 11 -12.06 -27.66 -14.83
CA GLU A 11 -11.25 -28.85 -14.52
C GLU A 11 -10.23 -29.07 -15.65
N GLY A 12 -8.97 -28.75 -15.36
CA GLY A 12 -7.80 -29.28 -16.05
C GLY A 12 -7.43 -28.62 -17.38
N MET A 13 -6.53 -27.65 -17.33
CA MET A 13 -5.32 -27.67 -18.16
C MET A 13 -4.26 -26.74 -17.56
N SER A 14 -3.27 -27.38 -16.94
CA SER A 14 -2.02 -26.82 -16.49
C SER A 14 -1.19 -26.32 -17.68
N ASP A 15 -1.07 -25.01 -17.86
CA ASP A 15 0.07 -24.39 -18.55
C ASP A 15 0.33 -23.02 -17.93
N PHE A 16 1.09 -23.09 -16.87
CA PHE A 16 1.40 -22.03 -15.94
C PHE A 16 2.85 -21.56 -16.18
N ARG A 17 3.09 -20.24 -16.13
CA ARG A 17 4.36 -19.46 -15.98
C ARG A 17 4.07 -18.05 -16.53
N ALA A 18 3.77 -17.01 -15.75
CA ALA A 18 4.68 -16.30 -14.83
C ALA A 18 4.07 -15.91 -13.45
N VAL A 19 2.93 -16.47 -13.08
CA VAL A 19 2.54 -16.75 -11.68
C VAL A 19 1.87 -18.11 -11.73
N LEU A 20 2.59 -19.18 -11.37
CA LEU A 20 2.17 -20.55 -11.69
C LEU A 20 0.94 -21.07 -10.90
N ASP A 21 0.30 -20.22 -10.08
CA ASP A 21 -0.88 -20.56 -9.26
C ASP A 21 -1.98 -19.47 -9.25
N ALA A 22 -1.83 -18.37 -10.02
CA ALA A 22 -2.80 -17.25 -10.01
C ALA A 22 -2.90 -16.52 -11.37
N HIS A 23 -4.08 -15.93 -11.66
CA HIS A 23 -4.37 -15.23 -12.91
C HIS A 23 -3.77 -13.80 -12.98
N GLY A 24 -3.45 -13.21 -11.84
CA GLY A 24 -2.82 -11.89 -11.67
C GLY A 24 -2.19 -11.78 -10.27
N LEU A 25 -1.26 -10.84 -10.10
CA LEU A 25 -0.67 -10.51 -8.80
C LEU A 25 -0.05 -9.10 -8.82
N TYR A 26 -0.54 -8.19 -7.99
CA TYR A 26 0.18 -6.99 -7.62
C TYR A 26 1.17 -7.27 -6.46
N ASN A 27 2.47 -7.17 -6.73
CA ASN A 27 3.48 -7.32 -5.69
C ASN A 27 3.77 -5.98 -5.01
N THR A 28 3.38 -5.89 -3.75
CA THR A 28 3.41 -4.68 -2.93
C THR A 28 4.81 -4.21 -2.53
N GLU A 29 5.79 -5.12 -2.49
CA GLU A 29 7.20 -4.78 -2.20
C GLU A 29 7.96 -4.39 -3.47
N GLN A 30 7.50 -4.85 -4.63
CA GLN A 30 8.10 -4.59 -5.93
C GLN A 30 7.38 -3.47 -6.71
N PHE A 31 6.16 -3.10 -6.31
CA PHE A 31 5.28 -2.16 -7.01
C PHE A 31 4.93 -2.57 -8.44
N VAL A 32 4.78 -3.88 -8.69
CA VAL A 32 4.58 -4.42 -10.04
C VAL A 32 3.26 -5.15 -10.13
N LEU A 33 2.49 -4.82 -11.16
CA LEU A 33 1.34 -5.59 -11.58
C LEU A 33 1.81 -6.72 -12.51
N ARG A 34 1.60 -7.97 -12.11
CA ARG A 34 1.91 -9.16 -12.92
C ARG A 34 0.62 -9.80 -13.40
N LEU A 35 0.56 -10.19 -14.66
CA LEU A 35 -0.57 -10.95 -15.22
C LEU A 35 -0.08 -12.26 -15.81
N SER A 36 -0.95 -13.27 -15.86
CA SER A 36 -0.65 -14.45 -16.66
C SER A 36 -0.45 -14.08 -18.14
N PRO A 37 0.40 -14.79 -18.90
CA PRO A 37 0.59 -14.51 -20.32
C PRO A 37 -0.72 -14.51 -21.11
N ARG A 38 -1.64 -15.42 -20.76
CA ARG A 38 -2.98 -15.49 -21.35
C ARG A 38 -3.79 -14.22 -21.09
N ASN A 39 -3.73 -13.68 -19.87
CA ASN A 39 -4.40 -12.43 -19.56
C ASN A 39 -3.76 -11.27 -20.33
N HIS A 40 -2.43 -11.19 -20.44
CA HIS A 40 -1.77 -10.18 -21.28
C HIS A 40 -2.28 -10.22 -22.73
N GLU A 41 -2.29 -11.40 -23.36
CA GLU A 41 -2.80 -11.56 -24.73
C GLU A 41 -4.25 -11.06 -24.87
N LEU A 42 -5.10 -11.42 -23.91
CA LEU A 42 -6.52 -11.05 -23.93
C LEU A 42 -6.71 -9.55 -23.71
N ILE A 43 -5.98 -8.93 -22.79
CA ILE A 43 -6.05 -7.48 -22.52
C ILE A 43 -5.50 -6.67 -23.71
N ASP A 44 -4.38 -7.09 -24.30
CA ASP A 44 -3.81 -6.45 -25.48
C ASP A 44 -4.78 -6.54 -26.67
N SER A 45 -5.53 -7.63 -26.79
CA SER A 45 -6.54 -7.77 -27.83
C SER A 45 -7.68 -6.76 -27.70
N ILE A 46 -8.09 -6.42 -26.46
CA ILE A 46 -9.13 -5.42 -26.16
C ILE A 46 -8.66 -4.00 -26.48
N THR A 47 -7.38 -3.70 -26.26
CA THR A 47 -6.80 -2.38 -26.52
C THR A 47 -6.47 -2.15 -28.01
N SER A 48 -6.60 -3.19 -28.84
CA SER A 48 -6.39 -3.09 -30.29
C SER A 48 -7.49 -2.29 -31.00
N LYS A 49 -7.12 -1.49 -32.02
CA LYS A 49 -8.04 -0.59 -32.75
C LYS A 49 -9.21 -1.30 -33.47
N ASN A 50 -9.19 -2.63 -33.58
CA ASN A 50 -10.18 -3.43 -34.30
C ASN A 50 -11.03 -4.32 -33.37
N PHE A 51 -11.00 -4.09 -32.05
CA PHE A 51 -11.77 -4.90 -31.11
C PHE A 51 -13.28 -4.62 -31.22
N ASP A 52 -14.06 -5.66 -31.54
CA ASP A 52 -15.52 -5.58 -31.56
C ASP A 52 -16.08 -5.70 -30.14
N ARG A 53 -16.41 -4.54 -29.55
CA ARG A 53 -17.02 -4.44 -28.22
C ARG A 53 -18.36 -5.16 -28.08
N ASN A 54 -19.01 -5.53 -29.19
CA ASN A 54 -20.27 -6.28 -29.17
C ASN A 54 -20.08 -7.81 -29.16
N LYS A 55 -18.83 -8.30 -29.26
CA LYS A 55 -18.48 -9.74 -29.28
C LYS A 55 -17.32 -10.05 -28.34
N VAL A 56 -17.45 -9.62 -27.08
CA VAL A 56 -16.48 -9.96 -26.03
C VAL A 56 -16.75 -11.38 -25.53
N SER A 57 -15.73 -12.23 -25.51
CA SER A 57 -15.85 -13.58 -24.95
C SER A 57 -15.90 -13.55 -23.42
N GLY A 58 -16.49 -14.57 -22.79
CA GLY A 58 -16.47 -14.70 -21.33
C GLY A 58 -15.05 -14.76 -20.75
N GLU A 59 -14.12 -15.39 -21.46
CA GLU A 59 -12.70 -15.44 -21.10
C GLU A 59 -12.06 -14.05 -21.12
N THR A 60 -12.36 -13.24 -22.14
CA THR A 60 -11.90 -11.86 -22.25
C THR A 60 -12.48 -10.97 -21.15
N LEU A 61 -13.77 -11.15 -20.79
CA LEU A 61 -14.39 -10.45 -19.67
C LEU A 61 -13.74 -10.82 -18.33
N GLN A 62 -13.49 -12.11 -18.10
CA GLN A 62 -12.82 -12.58 -16.89
C GLN A 62 -11.40 -12.01 -16.79
N ALA A 63 -10.62 -12.04 -17.88
CA ALA A 63 -9.28 -11.47 -17.92
C ALA A 63 -9.29 -9.96 -17.61
N TYR A 64 -10.23 -9.21 -18.19
CA TYR A 64 -10.37 -7.77 -17.91
C TYR A 64 -10.82 -7.50 -16.46
N SER A 65 -11.68 -8.35 -15.90
CA SER A 65 -12.06 -8.25 -14.49
C SER A 65 -10.86 -8.46 -13.55
N THR A 66 -9.99 -9.42 -13.85
CA THR A 66 -8.73 -9.64 -13.11
C THR A 66 -7.80 -8.44 -13.24
N TYR A 67 -7.70 -7.86 -14.44
CA TYR A 67 -6.94 -6.63 -14.63
C TYR A 67 -7.48 -5.46 -13.80
N ILE A 68 -8.81 -5.34 -13.66
CA ILE A 68 -9.43 -4.37 -12.77
C ILE A 68 -9.02 -4.61 -11.32
N HIS A 69 -9.14 -5.87 -10.86
CA HIS A 69 -8.76 -6.29 -9.50
C HIS A 69 -7.32 -5.87 -9.16
N GLU A 70 -6.35 -6.22 -10.01
CA GLU A 70 -4.94 -5.88 -9.76
C GLU A 70 -4.66 -4.37 -9.86
N THR A 71 -5.40 -3.64 -10.69
CA THR A 71 -5.29 -2.19 -10.77
C THR A 71 -5.81 -1.51 -9.50
N ILE A 72 -6.86 -2.07 -8.88
CA ILE A 72 -7.35 -1.59 -7.58
C ILE A 72 -6.29 -1.78 -6.49
N HIS A 73 -5.55 -2.89 -6.48
CA HIS A 73 -4.43 -3.05 -5.56
C HIS A 73 -3.34 -2.00 -5.76
N TRP A 74 -3.01 -1.66 -7.01
CA TRP A 74 -2.11 -0.54 -7.29
C TRP A 74 -2.64 0.77 -6.66
N TRP A 75 -3.92 1.08 -6.82
CA TRP A 75 -4.55 2.27 -6.23
C TRP A 75 -4.56 2.25 -4.70
N GLN A 76 -4.83 1.10 -4.10
CA GLN A 76 -4.76 0.93 -2.65
C GLN A 76 -3.36 1.25 -2.14
N HIS A 77 -2.30 0.88 -2.86
CA HIS A 77 -0.93 1.14 -2.46
C HIS A 77 -0.43 2.56 -2.73
N ILE A 78 -0.70 3.10 -3.92
CA ILE A 78 -0.14 4.39 -4.31
C ILE A 78 -1.05 5.57 -3.96
N GLY A 79 -2.36 5.31 -3.88
CA GLY A 79 -3.41 6.31 -3.87
C GLY A 79 -4.19 6.41 -2.57
N SER A 80 -4.01 5.47 -1.64
CA SER A 80 -4.56 5.58 -0.29
C SER A 80 -3.52 6.04 0.73
N THR A 81 -3.95 6.75 1.77
CA THR A 81 -3.05 7.18 2.85
C THR A 81 -2.35 5.99 3.52
N THR A 82 -3.11 4.96 3.89
CA THR A 82 -2.54 3.74 4.48
C THR A 82 -1.59 3.03 3.51
N GLY A 83 -1.95 2.99 2.23
CA GLY A 83 -1.12 2.44 1.17
C GLY A 83 0.22 3.12 1.07
N LEU A 84 0.23 4.45 0.93
CA LEU A 84 1.46 5.24 0.84
C LEU A 84 2.35 5.01 2.05
N LEU A 85 1.76 5.01 3.25
CA LEU A 85 2.50 4.75 4.49
C LEU A 85 3.16 3.36 4.48
N LEU A 86 2.44 2.31 4.08
CA LEU A 86 3.00 0.96 3.97
C LEU A 86 4.06 0.85 2.87
N SER A 87 3.81 1.47 1.73
CA SER A 87 4.72 1.53 0.59
C SER A 87 6.01 2.28 0.92
N THR A 88 5.96 3.24 1.84
CA THR A 88 7.15 3.95 2.33
C THR A 88 7.86 3.25 3.49
N CYS A 89 7.22 2.33 4.21
CA CYS A 89 7.87 1.59 5.31
C CYS A 89 9.18 0.91 4.88
N PHE A 90 9.22 0.31 3.69
CA PHE A 90 10.41 -0.37 3.18
C PHE A 90 11.60 0.57 2.90
N PRO A 91 11.44 1.68 2.13
CA PRO A 91 12.49 2.70 2.05
C PRO A 91 12.80 3.36 3.40
N ASN A 92 11.79 3.61 4.25
CA ASN A 92 11.97 4.25 5.55
C ASN A 92 12.92 3.46 6.45
N GLN A 93 12.83 2.13 6.48
CA GLN A 93 13.74 1.27 7.24
C GLN A 93 15.21 1.41 6.84
N THR A 94 15.48 1.86 5.62
CA THR A 94 16.84 2.19 5.18
C THR A 94 17.18 3.63 5.52
N HIS A 95 16.34 4.59 5.11
CA HIS A 95 16.63 6.01 5.26
C HIS A 95 16.74 6.47 6.71
N MET A 96 15.84 5.99 7.59
CA MET A 96 15.86 6.32 9.02
C MET A 96 17.12 5.81 9.73
N ASN A 97 17.73 4.74 9.22
CA ASN A 97 18.90 4.11 9.83
C ASN A 97 20.21 4.49 9.12
N LEU A 98 20.16 5.27 8.03
CA LEU A 98 21.33 5.51 7.19
C LEU A 98 22.46 6.22 7.96
N SER A 99 22.12 7.26 8.72
CA SER A 99 23.10 8.02 9.51
C SER A 99 23.74 7.13 10.57
N ASP A 100 22.90 6.45 11.37
CA ASP A 100 23.36 5.60 12.46
C ASP A 100 24.18 4.40 11.97
N MET A 101 23.79 3.80 10.84
CA MET A 101 24.55 2.71 10.23
C MET A 101 25.91 3.19 9.71
N THR A 102 25.96 4.39 9.11
CA THR A 102 27.21 4.98 8.62
C THR A 102 28.15 5.29 9.79
N GLU A 103 27.62 5.87 10.87
CA GLU A 103 28.40 6.15 12.08
C GLU A 103 28.87 4.85 12.76
N TRP A 104 28.00 3.85 12.86
CA TRP A 104 28.33 2.54 13.42
C TRP A 104 29.47 1.86 12.65
N CYS A 105 29.48 1.98 11.31
CA CYS A 105 30.58 1.48 10.47
C CYS A 105 31.90 2.22 10.68
N ASN A 106 31.87 3.48 11.13
CA ASN A 106 33.09 4.24 11.40
C ASN A 106 33.78 3.83 12.71
N ILE A 107 33.03 3.27 13.66
CA ILE A 107 33.54 2.92 15.00
C ILE A 107 33.59 1.42 15.27
N THR A 108 33.01 0.60 14.39
CA THR A 108 33.03 -0.87 14.47
C THR A 108 33.54 -1.49 13.19
N LYS A 109 34.01 -2.74 13.27
CA LYS A 109 34.18 -3.56 12.07
C LYS A 109 32.79 -4.04 11.60
N PRO A 110 32.36 -3.74 10.36
CA PRO A 110 31.06 -4.15 9.84
C PRO A 110 30.78 -5.65 10.00
N PHE A 111 29.63 -5.98 10.61
CA PHE A 111 29.18 -7.34 10.87
C PHE A 111 27.71 -7.50 10.52
N LYS A 112 27.31 -8.70 10.09
CA LYS A 112 25.92 -9.07 9.79
C LYS A 112 25.52 -10.33 10.57
N SER A 113 24.38 -10.36 11.25
CA SER A 113 23.37 -9.29 11.34
C SER A 113 23.70 -8.25 12.43
N ILE A 114 23.27 -6.99 12.23
CA ILE A 114 23.36 -5.96 13.28
C ILE A 114 22.53 -6.40 14.49
N LYS A 115 21.39 -7.07 14.27
CA LYS A 115 20.58 -7.70 15.31
C LYS A 115 21.38 -8.63 16.22
N ASN A 116 22.11 -9.59 15.66
CA ASN A 116 22.90 -10.52 16.46
C ASN A 116 24.11 -9.85 17.10
N TRP A 117 24.72 -8.88 16.41
CA TRP A 117 25.80 -8.09 16.98
C TRP A 117 25.33 -7.34 18.24
N ALA A 118 24.19 -6.65 18.14
CA ALA A 118 23.57 -5.93 19.24
C ALA A 118 23.23 -6.86 20.41
N LEU A 119 22.58 -8.00 20.14
CA LEU A 119 22.23 -8.99 21.15
C LEU A 119 23.46 -9.55 21.88
N ASN A 120 24.51 -9.89 21.14
CA ASN A 120 25.74 -10.42 21.74
C ASN A 120 26.44 -9.36 22.61
N GLY A 121 26.39 -8.10 22.19
CA GLY A 121 26.89 -6.99 23.00
C GLY A 121 26.14 -6.83 24.31
N GLU A 122 24.80 -6.85 24.28
CA GLU A 122 23.95 -6.84 25.49
C GLU A 122 24.26 -8.03 26.42
N LEU A 123 24.33 -9.24 25.88
CA LEU A 123 24.66 -10.45 26.64
C LEU A 123 26.08 -10.40 27.25
N SER A 124 26.99 -9.64 26.65
CA SER A 124 28.34 -9.40 27.18
C SER A 124 28.42 -8.27 28.21
N GLY A 125 27.28 -7.65 28.54
CA GLY A 125 27.18 -6.57 29.53
C GLY A 125 27.41 -5.16 28.97
N LYS A 126 27.38 -4.98 27.64
CA LYS A 126 27.35 -3.64 27.04
C LYS A 126 25.96 -3.04 27.12
N ASP A 127 25.88 -1.74 27.32
CA ASP A 127 24.64 -0.98 27.37
C ASP A 127 24.74 0.32 26.55
N HIS A 128 23.75 1.19 26.70
CA HIS A 128 23.66 2.49 26.02
C HIS A 128 24.86 3.44 26.25
N THR A 129 25.75 3.14 27.21
CA THR A 129 26.97 3.93 27.42
C THR A 129 28.10 3.56 26.45
N ASP A 130 28.05 2.36 25.83
CA ASP A 130 28.90 1.99 24.69
C ASP A 130 28.28 2.55 23.42
N ALA A 131 28.97 3.50 22.77
CA ALA A 131 28.44 4.20 21.60
C ALA A 131 28.08 3.26 20.44
N ALA A 132 28.85 2.18 20.23
CA ALA A 132 28.56 1.21 19.19
C ALA A 132 27.35 0.35 19.54
N GLN A 133 27.19 -0.01 20.81
CA GLN A 133 25.98 -0.69 21.29
C GLN A 133 24.74 0.18 21.16
N ALA A 134 24.83 1.46 21.56
CA ALA A 134 23.74 2.41 21.46
C ALA A 134 23.25 2.55 20.00
N LEU A 135 24.17 2.78 19.05
CA LEU A 135 23.83 2.87 17.63
C LEU A 135 23.20 1.58 17.10
N ALA A 136 23.78 0.40 17.42
CA ALA A 136 23.23 -0.88 16.98
C ALA A 136 21.81 -1.12 17.52
N ASN A 137 21.55 -0.73 18.77
CA ASN A 137 20.24 -0.80 19.40
C ASN A 137 19.24 0.16 18.74
N THR A 138 19.63 1.39 18.43
CA THR A 138 18.77 2.34 17.68
C THR A 138 18.41 1.78 16.31
N ILE A 139 19.38 1.26 15.55
CA ILE A 139 19.16 0.70 14.21
C ILE A 139 18.16 -0.46 14.25
N ILE A 140 18.32 -1.41 15.17
CA ILE A 140 17.43 -2.56 15.26
C ILE A 140 16.04 -2.16 15.78
N ASN A 141 15.95 -1.26 16.75
CA ASN A 141 14.65 -0.80 17.29
C ASN A 141 13.83 -0.10 16.20
N ASN A 142 14.41 0.90 15.52
CA ASN A 142 13.77 1.59 14.40
C ASN A 142 13.29 0.61 13.31
N TYR A 143 14.13 -0.38 12.95
CA TYR A 143 13.73 -1.41 12.00
C TYR A 143 12.54 -2.24 12.51
N MET A 144 12.60 -2.68 13.77
CA MET A 144 11.57 -3.51 14.40
C MET A 144 10.25 -2.76 14.55
N ASP A 145 10.25 -1.49 14.95
CA ASP A 145 9.03 -0.69 15.08
C ASP A 145 8.27 -0.56 13.76
N VAL A 146 9.00 -0.31 12.66
CA VAL A 146 8.39 -0.28 11.33
C VAL A 146 7.91 -1.68 10.91
N GLN A 147 8.63 -2.75 11.24
CA GLN A 147 8.15 -4.11 10.97
C GLN A 147 6.90 -4.44 11.78
N PHE A 148 6.86 -4.10 13.06
CA PHE A 148 5.71 -4.31 13.91
C PHE A 148 4.54 -3.50 13.41
N PHE A 149 4.70 -2.23 13.03
CA PHE A 149 3.64 -1.46 12.39
C PHE A 149 3.04 -2.18 11.16
N LYS A 150 3.88 -2.68 10.24
CA LYS A 150 3.40 -3.43 9.06
C LYS A 150 2.66 -4.71 9.44
N LEU A 151 3.29 -5.53 10.28
CA LEU A 151 2.73 -6.82 10.72
C LEU A 151 1.46 -6.62 11.52
N TRP A 152 1.40 -5.56 12.32
CA TRP A 152 0.23 -5.12 13.04
C TRP A 152 -0.91 -4.98 12.03
N LEU A 153 -0.80 -4.10 11.04
CA LEU A 153 -1.90 -3.84 10.10
C LEU A 153 -2.29 -5.06 9.24
N LEU A 154 -1.32 -5.86 8.82
CA LEU A 154 -1.51 -6.94 7.84
C LEU A 154 -1.90 -8.28 8.47
N LYS A 155 -1.49 -8.53 9.72
CA LYS A 155 -1.57 -9.85 10.38
C LYS A 155 -2.07 -9.72 11.82
N PRO A 156 -3.35 -9.38 12.03
CA PRO A 156 -3.92 -9.25 13.37
C PRO A 156 -3.79 -10.54 14.19
N GLU A 157 -3.72 -11.72 13.56
CA GLU A 157 -3.60 -13.02 14.21
C GLU A 157 -2.31 -13.20 15.01
N ILE A 158 -1.21 -12.53 14.63
CA ILE A 158 0.07 -12.57 15.35
C ILE A 158 0.23 -11.41 16.35
N SER A 159 -0.82 -10.64 16.64
CA SER A 159 -0.72 -9.50 17.57
C SER A 159 -0.22 -9.91 18.96
N THR A 160 -0.51 -11.14 19.40
CA THR A 160 0.02 -11.69 20.67
C THR A 160 1.53 -11.92 20.59
N ASP A 161 2.03 -12.43 19.47
CA ASP A 161 3.46 -12.69 19.28
C ASP A 161 4.23 -11.36 19.23
N ILE A 162 3.68 -10.35 18.54
CA ILE A 162 4.23 -8.98 18.53
C ILE A 162 4.29 -8.42 19.96
N TYR A 163 3.20 -8.54 20.71
CA TYR A 163 3.13 -8.03 22.08
C TYR A 163 4.14 -8.68 23.04
N GLN A 164 4.50 -9.94 22.80
CA GLN A 164 5.47 -10.68 23.61
C GLN A 164 6.92 -10.48 23.14
N ASP A 165 7.14 -9.84 21.99
CA ASP A 165 8.48 -9.59 21.47
C ASP A 165 9.17 -8.50 22.31
N LYS A 166 10.43 -8.76 22.69
CA LYS A 166 11.22 -7.85 23.52
C LYS A 166 11.50 -6.49 22.87
N TYR A 167 11.40 -6.40 21.55
CA TYR A 167 11.59 -5.15 20.81
C TYR A 167 10.30 -4.32 20.71
N PHE A 168 9.15 -4.87 21.10
CA PHE A 168 7.88 -4.15 21.01
C PHE A 168 7.71 -3.24 22.23
N GLU A 169 7.79 -1.93 21.99
CA GLU A 169 7.54 -0.92 23.02
C GLU A 169 6.03 -0.76 23.29
N SER A 170 5.29 -0.25 22.30
CA SER A 170 3.84 -0.10 22.37
C SER A 170 3.25 0.17 20.98
N GLN A 171 1.93 0.03 20.84
CA GLN A 171 1.24 0.30 19.57
C GLN A 171 1.44 1.78 19.15
N GLY A 172 1.30 2.70 20.09
CA GLY A 172 1.51 4.13 19.87
C GLY A 172 2.93 4.44 19.43
N HIS A 173 3.93 3.74 19.99
CA HIS A 173 5.32 3.89 19.58
C HIS A 173 5.53 3.46 18.11
N CYS A 174 5.07 2.27 17.72
CA CYS A 174 5.21 1.81 16.34
C CYS A 174 4.52 2.75 15.33
N PHE A 175 3.35 3.28 15.67
CA PHE A 175 2.66 4.27 14.84
C PHE A 175 3.46 5.59 14.74
N ASN A 176 3.98 6.10 15.86
CA ASN A 176 4.82 7.29 15.86
C ASN A 176 6.05 7.11 14.95
N ILE A 177 6.79 6.01 15.09
CA ILE A 177 7.99 5.74 14.28
C ILE A 177 7.64 5.63 12.79
N ALA A 178 6.58 4.90 12.43
CA ALA A 178 6.18 4.73 11.03
C ALA A 178 5.76 6.07 10.38
N TYR A 179 4.91 6.85 11.04
CA TYR A 179 4.46 8.15 10.53
C TYR A 179 5.58 9.18 10.53
N SER A 180 6.38 9.27 11.59
CA SER A 180 7.53 10.17 11.65
C SER A 180 8.54 9.85 10.54
N GLY A 181 8.77 8.57 10.26
CA GLY A 181 9.59 8.13 9.14
C GLY A 181 9.05 8.54 7.77
N LEU A 182 7.73 8.53 7.56
CA LEU A 182 7.14 9.07 6.34
C LEU A 182 7.42 10.57 6.23
N ILE A 183 7.04 11.35 7.24
CA ILE A 183 7.19 12.81 7.24
C ILE A 183 8.66 13.22 7.07
N SER A 184 9.58 12.63 7.84
CA SER A 184 11.01 12.96 7.77
C SER A 184 11.62 12.72 6.39
N ASN A 185 11.10 11.73 5.66
CA ASN A 185 11.64 11.32 4.36
C ASN A 185 11.04 12.11 3.19
N ILE A 186 9.80 12.61 3.33
CA ILE A 186 9.18 13.49 2.32
C ILE A 186 9.49 14.97 2.54
N GLN A 187 9.79 15.38 3.78
CA GLN A 187 10.06 16.78 4.11
C GLN A 187 11.19 17.39 3.27
N PRO A 188 12.35 16.74 3.04
CA PRO A 188 13.38 17.28 2.14
C PRO A 188 12.94 17.41 0.67
N ILE A 189 11.86 16.74 0.26
CA ILE A 189 11.35 16.75 -1.11
C ILE A 189 10.38 17.91 -1.31
N ILE A 190 9.44 18.10 -0.38
CA ILE A 190 8.31 19.03 -0.56
C ILE A 190 8.24 20.15 0.47
N ASP A 191 8.92 20.03 1.61
CA ASP A 191 8.90 21.02 2.70
C ASP A 191 10.29 21.21 3.34
N PRO A 192 11.33 21.59 2.58
CA PRO A 192 12.70 21.66 3.07
C PRO A 192 12.89 22.67 4.20
N ASN A 193 11.96 23.62 4.36
CA ASN A 193 11.97 24.65 5.39
C ASN A 193 11.05 24.33 6.59
N SER A 194 10.41 23.15 6.61
CA SER A 194 9.53 22.69 7.70
C SER A 194 8.39 23.67 8.02
N VAL A 195 7.64 24.07 7.00
CA VAL A 195 6.60 25.12 7.07
C VAL A 195 5.19 24.56 7.17
N PHE A 196 4.89 23.45 6.49
CA PHE A 196 3.50 22.97 6.36
C PHE A 196 3.29 21.50 6.68
N LEU A 197 4.32 20.66 6.59
CA LEU A 197 4.20 19.28 7.07
C LEU A 197 4.10 19.24 8.60
N PRO A 198 3.54 18.16 9.17
CA PRO A 198 3.46 17.98 10.62
C PRO A 198 4.82 18.15 11.32
N SER A 199 4.80 18.81 12.49
CA SER A 199 6.00 19.07 13.27
C SER A 199 6.41 17.84 14.08
N LEU A 200 7.52 17.21 13.67
CA LEU A 200 8.06 16.02 14.35
C LEU A 200 8.54 16.32 15.79
N ASP A 201 9.09 17.50 16.03
CA ASP A 201 9.49 17.92 17.40
C ASP A 201 8.28 17.99 18.33
N ARG A 202 7.14 18.50 17.83
CA ARG A 202 5.88 18.51 18.57
C ARG A 202 5.39 17.09 18.82
N TRP A 203 5.43 16.23 17.80
CA TRP A 203 5.01 14.84 17.93
C TRP A 203 5.81 14.12 19.00
N GLU A 204 7.13 14.25 18.99
CA GLU A 204 8.01 13.63 19.99
C GLU A 204 7.61 14.02 21.41
N GLN A 205 7.35 15.32 21.66
CA GLN A 205 6.94 15.83 22.96
C GLN A 205 5.59 15.26 23.41
N GLU A 206 4.60 15.26 22.52
CA GLU A 206 3.24 14.79 22.81
C GLU A 206 3.21 13.27 23.06
N PHE A 207 3.89 12.47 22.23
CA PHE A 207 3.98 11.03 22.44
C PHE A 207 4.72 10.68 23.73
N ARG A 208 5.81 11.41 24.05
CA ARG A 208 6.52 11.24 25.33
C ARG A 208 5.61 11.53 26.52
N GLN A 209 4.82 12.61 26.45
CA GLN A 209 3.85 12.93 27.49
C GLN A 209 2.80 11.82 27.68
N LEU A 210 2.31 11.22 26.60
CA LEU A 210 1.37 10.09 26.68
C LEU A 210 2.00 8.87 27.37
N THR A 211 3.27 8.59 27.09
CA THR A 211 4.01 7.52 27.77
C THR A 211 4.16 7.81 29.27
N GLU A 212 4.56 9.02 29.64
CA GLU A 212 4.72 9.45 31.04
C GLU A 212 3.41 9.40 31.83
N LEU A 213 2.27 9.72 31.18
CA LEU A 213 0.94 9.66 31.78
C LEU A 213 0.38 8.23 31.88
N GLY A 214 1.06 7.22 31.31
CA GLY A 214 0.56 5.85 31.27
C GLY A 214 -0.70 5.71 30.43
N GLN A 215 -0.82 6.48 29.35
CA GLN A 215 -1.97 6.40 28.43
C GLN A 215 -2.00 5.01 27.79
N ILE A 216 -3.17 4.35 27.84
CA ILE A 216 -3.35 3.03 27.22
C ILE A 216 -3.03 3.14 25.72
N GLY A 217 -2.07 2.32 25.30
CA GLY A 217 -1.53 2.21 23.94
C GLY A 217 -0.11 2.75 23.79
N TYR A 218 0.43 3.45 24.80
CA TYR A 218 1.61 4.34 24.63
C TYR A 218 2.77 4.08 25.58
N TYR A 219 2.71 3.06 26.43
CA TYR A 219 3.80 2.68 27.34
C TYR A 219 4.11 1.19 27.23
N TYR A 220 5.33 0.80 27.61
CA TYR A 220 5.77 -0.58 27.62
C TYR A 220 4.83 -1.51 28.39
N GLY A 221 4.37 -2.58 27.75
CA GLY A 221 3.42 -3.55 28.34
C GLY A 221 1.99 -3.02 28.48
N SER A 222 1.66 -1.91 27.79
CA SER A 222 0.29 -1.42 27.75
C SER A 222 -0.66 -2.42 27.07
N PRO A 223 -1.93 -2.53 27.53
CA PRO A 223 -2.96 -3.25 26.80
C PRO A 223 -3.06 -2.81 25.33
N ILE A 224 -3.32 -3.78 24.45
CA ILE A 224 -3.46 -3.59 23.02
C ILE A 224 -4.91 -3.78 22.56
N PHE A 225 -5.34 -3.01 21.56
CA PHE A 225 -6.65 -3.20 20.95
C PHE A 225 -6.62 -4.41 20.01
N ARG A 226 -7.51 -5.38 20.26
CA ARG A 226 -7.72 -6.49 19.34
C ARG A 226 -8.52 -6.01 18.14
N ARG A 227 -8.06 -6.42 16.96
CA ARG A 227 -8.68 -6.09 15.67
C ARG A 227 -9.31 -7.35 15.11
N HIS A 228 -10.48 -7.18 14.50
CA HIS A 228 -11.27 -8.29 13.98
C HIS A 228 -11.12 -8.45 12.46
N THR A 229 -10.44 -7.51 11.81
CA THR A 229 -10.06 -7.58 10.40
C THR A 229 -8.56 -7.33 10.23
N SER A 230 -8.04 -7.72 9.07
CA SER A 230 -6.72 -7.31 8.59
C SER A 230 -6.83 -6.37 7.39
N LEU A 231 -5.80 -5.56 7.16
CA LEU A 231 -5.77 -4.69 6.00
C LEU A 231 -5.79 -5.49 4.68
N ALA A 232 -5.18 -6.69 4.68
CA ALA A 232 -5.27 -7.60 3.54
C ALA A 232 -6.72 -7.99 3.24
N GLN A 233 -7.52 -8.31 4.26
CA GLN A 233 -8.95 -8.60 4.08
C GLN A 233 -9.74 -7.40 3.56
N LEU A 234 -9.42 -6.19 4.03
CA LEU A 234 -10.07 -4.97 3.53
C LEU A 234 -9.75 -4.74 2.05
N TRP A 235 -8.47 -4.87 1.68
CA TRP A 235 -7.99 -4.66 0.32
C TRP A 235 -8.55 -5.68 -0.67
N GLU A 236 -8.47 -6.97 -0.33
CA GLU A 236 -9.03 -8.05 -1.14
C GLU A 236 -10.55 -7.94 -1.26
N GLY A 237 -11.23 -7.59 -0.18
CA GLY A 237 -12.67 -7.33 -0.21
C GLY A 237 -13.02 -6.18 -1.16
N GLN A 238 -12.31 -5.06 -1.12
CA GLN A 238 -12.56 -3.94 -2.02
C GLN A 238 -12.32 -4.30 -3.49
N ALA A 239 -11.21 -4.98 -3.80
CA ALA A 239 -10.87 -5.38 -5.17
C ALA A 239 -11.84 -6.43 -5.72
N CYS A 240 -12.14 -7.47 -4.93
CA CYS A 240 -13.04 -8.56 -5.32
C CYS A 240 -14.48 -8.08 -5.54
N PHE A 241 -15.04 -7.27 -4.63
CA PHE A 241 -16.41 -6.78 -4.81
C PHE A 241 -16.54 -5.81 -5.99
N ASN A 242 -15.52 -5.00 -6.29
CA ASN A 242 -15.49 -4.21 -7.53
C ASN A 242 -15.37 -5.09 -8.78
N GLN A 243 -14.54 -6.13 -8.75
CA GLN A 243 -14.45 -7.11 -9.84
C GLN A 243 -15.82 -7.75 -10.11
N MET A 244 -16.55 -8.14 -9.05
CA MET A 244 -17.89 -8.70 -9.17
C MET A 244 -18.92 -7.68 -9.69
N GLN A 245 -18.85 -6.41 -9.31
CA GLN A 245 -19.71 -5.35 -9.88
C GLN A 245 -19.52 -5.21 -11.39
N PHE A 246 -18.28 -5.26 -11.86
CA PHE A 246 -17.98 -5.24 -13.29
C PHE A 246 -18.56 -6.46 -14.01
N LEU A 247 -18.29 -7.66 -13.49
CA LEU A 247 -18.77 -8.91 -14.08
C LEU A 247 -20.30 -9.01 -14.08
N ASN A 248 -20.96 -8.61 -12.99
CA ASN A 248 -22.41 -8.60 -12.88
C ASN A 248 -23.07 -7.58 -13.82
N SER A 249 -22.42 -6.43 -14.06
CA SER A 249 -22.92 -5.45 -15.04
C SER A 249 -22.80 -5.98 -16.47
N ALA A 250 -21.72 -6.69 -16.79
CA ALA A 250 -21.54 -7.35 -18.09
C ALA A 250 -22.43 -8.60 -18.24
N THR A 251 -22.76 -9.25 -17.13
CA THR A 251 -23.57 -10.47 -17.04
C THR A 251 -24.64 -10.31 -15.97
N PRO A 252 -25.78 -9.71 -16.33
CA PRO A 252 -26.88 -9.53 -15.39
C PRO A 252 -27.33 -10.86 -14.79
N ASP A 253 -27.93 -10.78 -13.59
CA ASP A 253 -28.52 -11.88 -12.83
C ASP A 253 -27.55 -12.78 -12.03
N LEU A 254 -26.23 -12.56 -12.09
CA LEU A 254 -25.29 -13.27 -11.20
C LEU A 254 -25.49 -12.86 -9.72
N THR A 255 -25.67 -13.84 -8.85
CA THR A 255 -25.82 -13.66 -7.40
C THR A 255 -24.47 -13.77 -6.69
N LEU A 256 -24.40 -13.32 -5.42
CA LEU A 256 -23.21 -13.56 -4.59
C LEU A 256 -22.93 -15.06 -4.39
N ASP A 257 -23.95 -15.90 -4.39
CA ASP A 257 -23.77 -17.36 -4.28
C ASP A 257 -23.10 -17.93 -5.54
N ASP A 258 -23.45 -17.43 -6.74
CA ASP A 258 -22.78 -17.82 -7.98
C ASP A 258 -21.28 -17.48 -7.95
N PHE A 259 -20.93 -16.29 -7.44
CA PHE A 259 -19.52 -15.90 -7.25
C PHE A 259 -18.81 -16.71 -6.16
N ARG A 260 -19.52 -17.17 -5.14
CA ARG A 260 -18.96 -18.06 -4.12
C ARG A 260 -18.70 -19.45 -4.69
N GLU A 261 -19.64 -20.00 -5.46
CA GLU A 261 -19.46 -21.25 -6.21
C GLU A 261 -18.36 -21.17 -7.27
N ALA A 262 -18.06 -19.94 -7.72
CA ALA A 262 -16.95 -19.62 -8.60
C ALA A 262 -15.58 -19.57 -7.94
N GLY A 263 -15.53 -19.67 -6.60
CA GLY A 263 -14.29 -19.48 -5.86
C GLY A 263 -13.79 -18.04 -5.88
N MET A 264 -14.65 -17.03 -6.15
CA MET A 264 -14.27 -15.62 -5.99
C MET A 264 -14.47 -15.10 -4.57
N LEU A 265 -15.36 -15.74 -3.81
CA LEU A 265 -15.64 -15.41 -2.41
C LEU A 265 -15.23 -16.56 -1.49
N TYR A 266 -14.06 -16.45 -0.87
CA TYR A 266 -13.60 -17.37 0.18
C TYR A 266 -12.47 -16.73 1.00
N GLY A 267 -12.31 -17.14 2.25
CA GLY A 267 -11.19 -16.71 3.08
C GLY A 267 -11.00 -15.19 3.10
N VAL A 268 -9.83 -14.71 2.66
CA VAL A 268 -9.47 -13.28 2.66
C VAL A 268 -10.38 -12.42 1.77
N TYR A 269 -10.94 -12.99 0.68
CA TYR A 269 -11.74 -12.27 -0.32
C TYR A 269 -13.15 -11.91 0.15
N GLU A 270 -13.66 -12.57 1.20
CA GLU A 270 -15.00 -12.32 1.76
C GLU A 270 -14.98 -11.90 3.24
N ALA A 271 -13.88 -12.16 3.97
CA ALA A 271 -13.80 -11.99 5.42
C ALA A 271 -14.19 -10.58 5.91
N ALA A 272 -13.70 -9.53 5.26
CA ALA A 272 -14.05 -8.16 5.60
C ALA A 272 -15.54 -7.87 5.39
N PHE A 273 -16.14 -8.39 4.32
CA PHE A 273 -17.56 -8.19 4.03
C PHE A 273 -18.47 -8.90 5.04
N ILE A 274 -18.14 -10.13 5.42
CA ILE A 274 -18.84 -10.83 6.51
C ILE A 274 -18.75 -10.03 7.81
N LYS A 275 -17.56 -9.50 8.13
CA LYS A 275 -17.39 -8.68 9.33
C LYS A 275 -18.17 -7.36 9.26
N PHE A 276 -18.25 -6.74 8.09
CA PHE A 276 -19.09 -5.58 7.84
C PHE A 276 -20.56 -5.88 8.14
N LEU A 277 -21.11 -6.97 7.62
CA LEU A 277 -22.51 -7.37 7.87
C LEU A 277 -22.75 -7.66 9.36
N GLU A 278 -21.82 -8.40 10.00
CA GLU A 278 -21.90 -8.71 11.44
C GLU A 278 -21.92 -7.44 12.31
N LEU A 279 -21.00 -6.51 12.06
CA LEU A 279 -20.85 -5.30 12.88
C LEU A 279 -21.91 -4.24 12.60
N SER A 280 -22.42 -4.16 11.37
CA SER A 280 -23.46 -3.21 10.97
C SER A 280 -24.88 -3.72 11.25
N GLY A 281 -25.04 -5.03 11.47
CA GLY A 281 -26.35 -5.66 11.63
C GLY A 281 -27.16 -5.73 10.32
N LEU A 282 -26.51 -5.55 9.17
CA LEU A 282 -27.16 -5.62 7.86
C LEU A 282 -27.29 -7.07 7.37
N GLU A 283 -28.35 -7.34 6.63
CA GLU A 283 -28.57 -8.65 6.02
C GLU A 283 -27.70 -8.84 4.76
N MET A 284 -27.32 -10.08 4.48
CA MET A 284 -26.60 -10.48 3.26
C MET A 284 -27.39 -10.03 2.01
N PRO A 285 -26.80 -9.24 1.12
CA PRO A 285 -27.42 -8.89 -0.16
C PRO A 285 -27.41 -10.06 -1.14
N ALA A 286 -28.30 -10.01 -2.14
CA ALA A 286 -28.38 -11.07 -3.14
C ALA A 286 -27.37 -10.90 -4.28
N CYS A 287 -27.02 -9.67 -4.66
CA CYS A 287 -26.17 -9.39 -5.82
C CYS A 287 -25.08 -8.34 -5.52
N PRO A 288 -24.00 -8.29 -6.33
CA PRO A 288 -22.91 -7.32 -6.17
C PRO A 288 -23.30 -5.85 -6.38
N LEU A 289 -24.40 -5.59 -7.09
CA LEU A 289 -24.92 -4.24 -7.35
C LEU A 289 -25.92 -3.77 -6.29
N ASP A 290 -26.08 -4.52 -5.20
CA ASP A 290 -26.94 -4.11 -4.08
C ASP A 290 -26.32 -2.89 -3.35
N PRO A 291 -27.14 -1.92 -2.92
CA PRO A 291 -26.68 -0.75 -2.15
C PRO A 291 -25.82 -1.09 -0.91
N ARG A 292 -26.04 -2.24 -0.28
CA ARG A 292 -25.23 -2.69 0.87
C ARG A 292 -23.80 -3.05 0.48
N VAL A 293 -23.59 -3.56 -0.73
CA VAL A 293 -22.24 -3.79 -1.27
C VAL A 293 -21.57 -2.45 -1.56
N ALA A 294 -22.30 -1.50 -2.16
CA ALA A 294 -21.77 -0.16 -2.42
C ALA A 294 -21.36 0.55 -1.11
N LEU A 295 -22.17 0.40 -0.05
CA LEU A 295 -21.87 0.90 1.29
C LEU A 295 -20.64 0.22 1.90
N PHE A 296 -20.49 -1.09 1.77
CA PHE A 296 -19.28 -1.79 2.21
C PHE A 296 -18.02 -1.22 1.54
N LEU A 297 -18.05 -1.06 0.22
CA LEU A 297 -16.93 -0.49 -0.54
C LEU A 297 -16.59 0.94 -0.08
N LEU A 298 -17.61 1.76 0.20
CA LEU A 298 -17.42 3.09 0.78
C LEU A 298 -16.77 3.02 2.17
N VAL A 299 -17.21 2.12 3.04
CA VAL A 299 -16.63 1.94 4.37
C VAL A 299 -15.16 1.55 4.28
N VAL A 300 -14.80 0.64 3.37
CA VAL A 300 -13.40 0.29 3.13
C VAL A 300 -12.60 1.48 2.62
N ASP A 301 -13.14 2.22 1.63
CA ASP A 301 -12.48 3.41 1.08
C ASP A 301 -12.19 4.46 2.17
N LEU A 302 -13.18 4.74 3.03
CA LEU A 302 -13.00 5.66 4.15
C LEU A 302 -11.98 5.13 5.15
N ALA A 303 -12.00 3.84 5.47
CA ALA A 303 -11.12 3.22 6.46
C ALA A 303 -9.63 3.28 6.07
N ILE A 304 -9.29 3.00 4.80
CA ILE A 304 -7.90 2.98 4.31
C ILE A 304 -7.34 4.37 3.98
N ASN A 305 -8.16 5.42 4.10
CA ASN A 305 -7.75 6.80 3.87
C ASN A 305 -7.88 7.64 5.15
N PRO A 306 -7.05 7.41 6.18
CA PRO A 306 -6.98 8.33 7.30
C PRO A 306 -6.40 9.65 6.86
N THR A 307 -6.80 10.71 7.56
CA THR A 307 -6.25 12.06 7.40
C THR A 307 -5.33 12.42 8.57
N GLU A 308 -5.54 11.80 9.73
CA GLU A 308 -4.75 12.00 10.95
C GLU A 308 -3.31 11.54 10.77
N GLY A 309 -2.36 12.42 11.11
CA GLY A 309 -0.92 12.18 10.98
C GLY A 309 -0.38 12.33 9.56
N PHE A 310 -1.17 12.01 8.53
CA PHE A 310 -0.87 12.35 7.14
C PHE A 310 -2.16 12.25 6.29
N PRO A 311 -2.42 13.19 5.35
CA PRO A 311 -1.66 14.40 5.06
C PRO A 311 -1.90 15.54 6.07
N CYS A 312 -2.87 15.41 6.97
CA CYS A 312 -3.12 16.41 8.02
C CYS A 312 -2.27 16.11 9.28
N ASP A 313 -2.12 17.11 10.16
CA ASP A 313 -1.49 16.92 11.46
C ASP A 313 -2.40 16.12 12.41
N ILE A 314 -1.83 15.60 13.50
CA ILE A 314 -2.57 14.87 14.53
C ILE A 314 -3.39 15.86 15.35
N SER A 315 -4.72 15.69 15.32
CA SER A 315 -5.66 16.53 16.08
C SER A 315 -5.72 16.12 17.55
N ASN A 316 -5.63 14.81 17.83
CA ASN A 316 -5.69 14.24 19.17
C ASN A 316 -4.73 13.05 19.31
N PHE A 317 -3.58 13.29 19.92
CA PHE A 317 -2.52 12.29 20.10
C PHE A 317 -2.99 11.06 20.87
N ALA A 318 -3.85 11.20 21.89
CA ALA A 318 -4.33 10.08 22.70
C ALA A 318 -5.24 9.13 21.94
N SER A 319 -5.93 9.63 20.90
CA SER A 319 -6.81 8.84 20.03
C SER A 319 -6.19 8.51 18.67
N PHE A 320 -5.01 9.05 18.37
CA PHE A 320 -4.37 8.99 17.06
C PHE A 320 -4.37 7.59 16.45
N VAL A 321 -3.89 6.59 17.20
CA VAL A 321 -3.82 5.20 16.73
C VAL A 321 -5.18 4.68 16.30
N ASN A 322 -6.24 4.98 17.05
CA ASN A 322 -7.60 4.53 16.72
C ASN A 322 -8.15 5.24 15.48
N LEU A 323 -7.75 6.48 15.26
CA LEU A 323 -8.16 7.29 14.12
C LEU A 323 -7.31 7.06 12.86
N ALA A 324 -6.15 6.41 13.00
CA ALA A 324 -5.20 6.14 11.92
C ALA A 324 -5.15 4.66 11.52
N ASP A 325 -5.43 3.70 12.42
CA ASP A 325 -5.45 2.27 12.08
C ASP A 325 -6.67 1.94 11.20
N PRO A 326 -6.48 1.50 9.94
CA PRO A 326 -7.59 1.22 9.02
C PRO A 326 -8.55 0.14 9.54
N ASN A 327 -8.06 -0.83 10.32
CA ASN A 327 -8.91 -1.90 10.85
C ASN A 327 -9.81 -1.38 11.97
N ILE A 328 -9.28 -0.51 12.84
CA ILE A 328 -10.07 0.12 13.91
C ILE A 328 -11.09 1.07 13.29
N ARG A 329 -10.69 1.89 12.31
CA ARG A 329 -11.59 2.79 11.59
C ARG A 329 -12.72 2.04 10.89
N PHE A 330 -12.41 0.92 10.23
CA PHE A 330 -13.41 0.06 9.63
C PHE A 330 -14.45 -0.40 10.66
N GLU A 331 -14.02 -0.87 11.83
CA GLU A 331 -14.93 -1.28 12.90
C GLU A 331 -15.77 -0.11 13.44
N LEU A 332 -15.18 1.08 13.62
CA LEU A 332 -15.90 2.28 14.06
C LEU A 332 -16.99 2.66 13.06
N LEU A 333 -16.66 2.68 11.77
CA LEU A 333 -17.60 2.97 10.68
C LEU A 333 -18.74 1.95 10.63
N CYS A 334 -18.45 0.65 10.78
CA CYS A 334 -19.49 -0.39 10.80
C CYS A 334 -20.44 -0.20 11.99
N ARG A 335 -19.93 0.13 13.18
CA ARG A 335 -20.76 0.42 14.36
C ARG A 335 -21.58 1.70 14.18
N GLY A 336 -21.01 2.72 13.52
CA GLY A 336 -21.75 3.92 13.13
C GLY A 336 -22.95 3.61 12.21
N ILE A 337 -22.84 2.59 11.36
CA ILE A 337 -23.98 2.11 10.56
C ILE A 337 -24.98 1.36 11.45
N ALA A 338 -24.52 0.51 12.38
CA ALA A 338 -25.37 -0.26 13.28
C ALA A 338 -26.31 0.60 14.14
N ASP A 339 -25.89 1.81 14.46
CA ASP A 339 -26.69 2.78 15.21
C ASP A 339 -27.87 3.37 14.40
N ASP A 340 -27.85 3.30 13.06
CA ASP A 340 -28.98 3.71 12.19
C ASP A 340 -28.98 2.92 10.85
N PRO A 341 -29.21 1.59 10.88
CA PRO A 341 -29.00 0.73 9.70
C PRO A 341 -29.90 1.12 8.53
N THR A 342 -31.14 1.52 8.83
CA THR A 342 -32.15 1.90 7.83
C THR A 342 -31.75 3.13 7.03
N ALA A 343 -30.99 4.05 7.63
CA ALA A 343 -30.57 5.25 6.94
C ALA A 343 -29.41 5.02 5.97
N PHE A 344 -28.67 3.93 6.12
CA PHE A 344 -27.50 3.64 5.30
C PHE A 344 -27.73 2.48 4.31
N SER A 345 -28.54 1.49 4.66
CA SER A 345 -28.67 0.23 3.90
C SER A 345 -29.09 0.41 2.43
N ASN A 346 -29.74 1.53 2.10
CA ASN A 346 -30.21 1.86 0.75
C ASN A 346 -29.75 3.25 0.30
N ALA A 347 -28.69 3.80 0.89
CA ALA A 347 -28.27 5.18 0.67
C ALA A 347 -27.49 5.41 -0.63
N ILE A 348 -27.02 4.33 -1.29
CA ILE A 348 -26.19 4.39 -2.49
C ILE A 348 -26.81 3.49 -3.56
N LYS A 349 -27.39 4.09 -4.59
CA LYS A 349 -28.12 3.40 -5.66
C LYS A 349 -27.59 3.78 -7.03
N ASP A 350 -27.27 5.05 -7.23
CA ASP A 350 -26.87 5.59 -8.53
C ASP A 350 -25.34 5.65 -8.69
N TYR A 351 -24.60 5.30 -7.63
CA TYR A 351 -23.13 5.33 -7.56
C TYR A 351 -22.55 6.71 -7.90
N SER A 352 -23.27 7.75 -7.52
CA SER A 352 -22.97 9.14 -7.87
C SER A 352 -21.98 9.81 -6.90
N LYS A 353 -21.33 10.87 -7.38
CA LYS A 353 -20.50 11.76 -6.54
C LYS A 353 -21.25 12.30 -5.32
N SER A 354 -22.51 12.69 -5.50
CA SER A 354 -23.36 13.19 -4.42
C SER A 354 -23.63 12.13 -3.36
N GLU A 355 -23.96 10.91 -3.77
CA GLU A 355 -24.18 9.82 -2.82
C GLU A 355 -22.91 9.46 -2.05
N TYR A 356 -21.75 9.42 -2.73
CA TYR A 356 -20.46 9.24 -2.05
C TYR A 356 -20.30 10.26 -0.94
N LEU A 357 -20.37 11.56 -1.29
CA LEU A 357 -20.10 12.66 -0.36
C LEU A 357 -21.13 12.73 0.77
N ASP A 358 -22.42 12.59 0.47
CA ASP A 358 -23.48 12.68 1.46
C ASP A 358 -23.40 11.55 2.49
N VAL A 359 -23.18 10.31 2.01
CA VAL A 359 -23.10 9.14 2.89
C VAL A 359 -21.80 9.15 3.68
N SER A 360 -20.68 9.51 3.06
CA SER A 360 -19.39 9.58 3.75
C SER A 360 -19.40 10.64 4.84
N TRP A 361 -19.89 11.85 4.56
CA TRP A 361 -20.00 12.92 5.57
C TRP A 361 -20.89 12.53 6.73
N LYS A 362 -22.06 11.96 6.44
CA LYS A 362 -23.00 11.52 7.48
C LYS A 362 -22.35 10.46 8.38
N LEU A 363 -21.65 9.50 7.79
CA LEU A 363 -21.04 8.40 8.53
C LEU A 363 -19.82 8.84 9.33
N THR A 364 -18.90 9.62 8.73
CA THR A 364 -17.70 10.09 9.43
C THR A 364 -18.05 11.01 10.60
N SER A 365 -19.01 11.92 10.41
CA SER A 365 -19.49 12.83 11.46
C SER A 365 -20.09 12.05 12.63
N LYS A 366 -20.87 11.00 12.35
CA LYS A 366 -21.45 10.13 13.38
C LYS A 366 -20.39 9.36 14.17
N CYS A 367 -19.30 8.97 13.52
CA CYS A 367 -18.20 8.24 14.15
C CYS A 367 -17.16 9.15 14.83
N GLY A 368 -17.30 10.48 14.72
CA GLY A 368 -16.31 11.43 15.25
C GLY A 368 -14.94 11.31 14.56
N ILE A 369 -14.92 10.88 13.30
CA ILE A 369 -13.69 10.81 12.50
C ILE A 369 -13.69 11.95 11.47
N GLN A 370 -12.51 12.50 11.21
CA GLN A 370 -12.32 13.51 10.18
C GLN A 370 -12.69 12.96 8.79
N HIS A 371 -13.32 13.79 7.97
CA HIS A 371 -13.76 13.37 6.64
C HIS A 371 -12.57 13.34 5.66
N ILE A 372 -12.58 12.36 4.75
CA ILE A 372 -11.49 12.14 3.78
C ILE A 372 -11.18 13.38 2.92
N SER A 373 -12.19 14.22 2.66
CA SER A 373 -12.00 15.45 1.88
C SER A 373 -11.05 16.45 2.51
N GLU A 374 -10.90 16.44 3.84
CA GLU A 374 -9.94 17.33 4.49
C GLU A 374 -8.50 17.00 4.09
N GLY A 375 -8.20 15.71 3.90
CA GLY A 375 -6.91 15.29 3.37
C GLY A 375 -6.73 15.68 1.89
N TRP A 376 -7.81 15.59 1.09
CA TRP A 376 -7.78 16.05 -0.30
C TRP A 376 -7.52 17.55 -0.41
N ASP A 377 -8.17 18.35 0.43
CA ASP A 377 -8.01 19.80 0.45
C ASP A 377 -6.58 20.19 0.81
N GLU A 378 -5.97 19.49 1.78
CA GLU A 378 -4.57 19.75 2.16
C GLU A 378 -3.59 19.38 1.02
N VAL A 379 -3.76 18.23 0.37
CA VAL A 379 -2.94 17.85 -0.80
C VAL A 379 -3.15 18.80 -1.98
N GLN A 380 -4.38 19.24 -2.23
CA GLN A 380 -4.69 20.20 -3.29
C GLN A 380 -4.03 21.56 -3.00
N LYS A 381 -4.06 22.01 -1.75
CA LYS A 381 -3.36 23.21 -1.30
C LYS A 381 -1.86 23.08 -1.54
N TRP A 382 -1.24 21.94 -1.21
CA TRP A 382 0.18 21.69 -1.52
C TRP A 382 0.47 21.89 -3.01
N ARG A 383 -0.32 21.26 -3.88
CA ARG A 383 -0.18 21.35 -5.34
C ARG A 383 -0.30 22.78 -5.88
N LEU A 384 -1.13 23.61 -5.26
CA LEU A 384 -1.40 24.98 -5.69
C LEU A 384 -0.42 26.01 -5.13
N THR A 385 0.06 25.84 -3.90
CA THR A 385 0.78 26.90 -3.17
C THR A 385 2.24 26.60 -2.89
N ILE A 386 2.69 25.35 -2.99
CA ILE A 386 4.05 24.94 -2.62
C ILE A 386 4.93 24.74 -3.87
N PRO A 387 5.96 25.58 -4.09
CA PRO A 387 6.81 25.50 -5.28
C PRO A 387 7.55 24.16 -5.43
N GLU A 388 7.97 23.55 -4.33
CA GLU A 388 8.68 22.28 -4.27
C GLU A 388 7.78 21.13 -4.76
N VAL A 389 6.50 21.16 -4.40
CA VAL A 389 5.49 20.22 -4.92
C VAL A 389 5.30 20.44 -6.42
N GLY A 390 5.22 21.70 -6.88
CA GLY A 390 5.18 22.01 -8.31
C GLY A 390 6.41 21.50 -9.07
N THR A 391 7.58 21.45 -8.43
CA THR A 391 8.79 20.86 -9.00
C THR A 391 8.68 19.34 -9.07
N LEU A 392 8.23 18.68 -8.00
CA LEU A 392 7.99 17.23 -7.98
C LEU A 392 6.97 16.79 -9.04
N MET A 393 5.90 17.55 -9.24
CA MET A 393 4.92 17.26 -10.28
C MET A 393 5.49 17.41 -11.69
N LYS A 394 6.39 18.38 -11.93
CA LYS A 394 7.13 18.47 -13.21
C LYS A 394 8.07 17.29 -13.42
N GLU A 395 8.73 16.80 -12.36
CA GLU A 395 9.56 15.59 -12.43
C GLU A 395 8.72 14.38 -12.86
N LYS A 396 7.51 14.23 -12.30
CA LYS A 396 6.54 13.20 -12.72
C LYS A 396 6.12 13.38 -14.17
N ASP A 397 5.72 14.58 -14.56
CA ASP A 397 5.28 14.85 -15.92
C ASP A 397 6.38 14.57 -16.94
N LEU A 398 7.64 14.82 -16.62
CA LEU A 398 8.76 14.57 -17.55
C LEU A 398 9.36 13.17 -17.41
N PHE A 399 9.02 12.41 -16.36
CA PHE A 399 9.76 11.21 -15.94
C PHE A 399 11.26 11.47 -15.72
N GLN A 400 11.57 12.68 -15.25
CA GLN A 400 12.93 13.17 -15.03
C GLN A 400 13.12 13.53 -13.56
N TYR A 401 13.11 12.51 -12.72
CA TYR A 401 13.28 12.66 -11.29
C TYR A 401 14.73 12.89 -10.88
N GLN A 402 14.91 13.63 -9.78
CA GLN A 402 16.20 13.70 -9.12
C GLN A 402 16.60 12.35 -8.51
N ASN A 403 17.91 12.07 -8.50
CA ASN A 403 18.42 10.81 -7.95
C ASN A 403 18.25 10.72 -6.41
N SER A 404 18.24 11.86 -5.71
CA SER A 404 18.04 11.90 -4.25
C SER A 404 16.61 11.49 -3.89
N ASN A 405 16.46 10.52 -3.00
CA ASN A 405 15.16 9.99 -2.55
C ASN A 405 14.23 9.57 -3.71
N MET A 406 14.81 9.07 -4.81
CA MET A 406 14.09 8.79 -6.06
C MET A 406 12.82 7.94 -5.85
N ALA A 407 12.92 6.82 -5.13
CA ALA A 407 11.75 5.97 -4.88
C ALA A 407 10.61 6.75 -4.20
N LEU A 408 10.93 7.58 -3.21
CA LEU A 408 9.94 8.39 -2.49
C LEU A 408 9.36 9.50 -3.36
N ARG A 409 10.17 10.12 -4.23
CA ARG A 409 9.69 11.11 -5.21
C ARG A 409 8.65 10.52 -6.14
N VAL A 410 8.89 9.32 -6.65
CA VAL A 410 7.92 8.59 -7.49
C VAL A 410 6.65 8.27 -6.69
N LEU A 411 6.79 7.70 -5.50
CA LEU A 411 5.62 7.32 -4.70
C LEU A 411 4.75 8.54 -4.35
N LEU A 412 5.37 9.62 -3.90
CA LEU A 412 4.69 10.84 -3.48
C LEU A 412 4.05 11.58 -4.66
N SER A 413 4.72 11.68 -5.81
CA SER A 413 4.16 12.37 -6.98
C SER A 413 2.92 11.65 -7.51
N PHE A 414 2.92 10.31 -7.52
CA PHE A 414 1.76 9.52 -7.91
C PHE A 414 0.63 9.61 -6.88
N PHE A 415 0.94 9.62 -5.57
CA PHE A 415 -0.05 9.85 -4.52
C PHE A 415 -0.75 11.21 -4.67
N ILE A 416 0.00 12.29 -4.90
CA ILE A 416 -0.54 13.64 -5.08
C ILE A 416 -1.46 13.71 -6.31
N ASP A 417 -1.04 13.13 -7.42
CA ASP A 417 -1.84 13.13 -8.65
C ASP A 417 -3.11 12.30 -8.50
N PHE A 418 -3.00 11.09 -7.95
CA PHE A 418 -4.13 10.21 -7.68
C PHE A 418 -5.13 10.88 -6.73
N THR A 419 -4.65 11.54 -5.67
CA THR A 419 -5.49 12.26 -4.71
C THR A 419 -6.25 13.42 -5.39
N THR A 420 -5.62 14.09 -6.36
CA THR A 420 -6.26 15.17 -7.14
C THR A 420 -7.38 14.62 -8.01
N ASP A 421 -7.15 13.50 -8.71
CA ASP A 421 -8.19 12.87 -9.53
C ASP A 421 -9.33 12.34 -8.64
N LYS A 422 -8.99 11.76 -7.48
CA LYS A 422 -9.95 11.22 -6.52
C LYS A 422 -10.81 12.30 -5.87
N SER A 423 -10.25 13.45 -5.52
CA SER A 423 -11.06 14.55 -4.97
C SER A 423 -12.11 15.06 -5.96
N SER A 424 -11.79 14.96 -7.26
CA SER A 424 -12.66 15.38 -8.35
C SER A 424 -13.70 14.31 -8.71
N ASN A 425 -13.38 13.01 -8.59
CA ASN A 425 -14.23 11.90 -9.03
C ASN A 425 -14.24 10.76 -7.98
N PRO A 426 -14.59 11.02 -6.71
CA PRO A 426 -14.44 10.02 -5.65
C PRO A 426 -15.28 8.76 -5.87
N GLU A 427 -16.45 8.90 -6.50
CA GLU A 427 -17.34 7.81 -6.85
C GLU A 427 -16.69 6.79 -7.80
N PHE A 428 -15.83 7.25 -8.72
CA PHE A 428 -15.12 6.38 -9.64
C PHE A 428 -14.09 5.53 -8.91
N PHE A 429 -13.33 6.11 -8.00
CA PHE A 429 -12.29 5.38 -7.26
C PHE A 429 -12.86 4.50 -6.14
N CYS A 430 -14.07 4.81 -5.65
CA CYS A 430 -14.78 3.97 -4.69
C CYS A 430 -15.43 2.75 -5.35
N TRP A 431 -16.05 2.94 -6.52
CA TRP A 431 -16.79 1.91 -7.25
C TRP A 431 -16.31 1.73 -8.69
N PRO A 432 -15.01 1.50 -8.93
CA PRO A 432 -14.48 1.36 -10.29
C PRO A 432 -15.11 0.21 -11.06
N GLY A 433 -15.56 -0.85 -10.40
CA GLY A 433 -16.25 -1.97 -11.06
C GLY A 433 -17.51 -1.54 -11.81
N TYR A 434 -18.37 -0.80 -11.11
CA TYR A 434 -19.60 -0.24 -11.66
C TYR A 434 -19.30 0.75 -12.80
N TRP A 435 -18.38 1.70 -12.59
CA TRP A 435 -18.06 2.74 -13.56
C TRP A 435 -17.32 2.22 -14.79
N LYS A 436 -16.47 1.19 -14.65
CA LYS A 436 -15.80 0.56 -15.80
C LYS A 436 -16.75 -0.26 -16.67
N ALA A 437 -17.82 -0.80 -16.11
CA ALA A 437 -18.87 -1.45 -16.89
C ALA A 437 -19.78 -0.42 -17.60
N ASN A 438 -19.99 0.74 -16.96
CA ASN A 438 -20.79 1.85 -17.47
C ASN A 438 -19.90 3.00 -17.98
N SER A 439 -18.86 2.65 -18.73
CA SER A 439 -17.77 3.58 -19.03
C SER A 439 -18.15 4.67 -20.03
N SER A 440 -17.67 5.88 -19.78
CA SER A 440 -17.67 7.01 -20.71
C SER A 440 -16.24 7.37 -21.12
N GLU A 441 -16.06 8.26 -22.10
CA GLU A 441 -14.73 8.73 -22.52
C GLU A 441 -13.94 9.31 -21.34
N HIS A 442 -14.58 10.13 -20.50
CA HIS A 442 -13.99 10.67 -19.27
C HIS A 442 -13.53 9.59 -18.29
N ILE A 443 -14.31 8.51 -18.12
CA ILE A 443 -13.95 7.40 -17.23
C ILE A 443 -12.78 6.60 -17.79
N GLU A 444 -12.70 6.40 -19.11
CA GLU A 444 -11.53 5.76 -19.73
C GLU A 444 -10.27 6.61 -19.56
N ASP A 445 -10.37 7.93 -19.71
CA ASP A 445 -9.23 8.83 -19.50
C ASP A 445 -8.74 8.77 -18.04
N LEU A 446 -9.65 8.84 -17.07
CA LEU A 446 -9.33 8.68 -15.65
C LEU A 446 -8.67 7.32 -15.37
N TRP A 447 -9.21 6.24 -15.93
CA TRP A 447 -8.65 4.90 -15.80
C TRP A 447 -7.23 4.81 -16.34
N LEU A 448 -7.00 5.30 -17.57
CA LEU A 448 -5.70 5.25 -18.24
C LEU A 448 -4.65 6.09 -17.51
N ASN A 449 -5.03 7.24 -16.96
CA ASN A 449 -4.13 8.11 -16.20
C ASN A 449 -3.67 7.47 -14.88
N ASN A 450 -4.46 6.57 -14.31
CA ASN A 450 -4.21 5.97 -13.00
C ASN A 450 -3.74 4.51 -13.07
N LEU A 451 -3.30 4.02 -14.22
CA LEU A 451 -2.77 2.65 -14.34
C LEU A 451 -1.45 2.44 -13.57
N SER A 452 -1.16 1.17 -13.25
CA SER A 452 0.08 0.78 -12.58
C SER A 452 1.31 1.25 -13.36
N LEU A 453 2.32 1.79 -12.66
CA LEU A 453 3.52 2.28 -13.31
C LEU A 453 4.36 1.14 -13.92
N PHE A 454 4.48 0.04 -13.18
CA PHE A 454 5.29 -1.11 -13.56
C PHE A 454 4.42 -2.33 -13.83
N SER A 455 4.78 -3.10 -14.85
CA SER A 455 4.15 -4.38 -15.20
C SER A 455 5.16 -5.38 -15.75
N ASP A 456 4.77 -6.65 -15.81
CA ASP A 456 5.47 -7.65 -16.62
C ASP A 456 4.97 -7.65 -18.08
N LYS A 457 5.48 -8.59 -18.89
CA LYS A 457 5.04 -8.85 -20.27
C LYS A 457 4.71 -10.33 -20.45
N ALA A 458 3.90 -10.65 -21.45
CA ALA A 458 3.50 -12.02 -21.77
C ALA A 458 4.69 -12.97 -22.00
N ASP A 459 5.80 -12.47 -22.56
CA ASP A 459 6.97 -13.24 -22.98
C ASP A 459 8.20 -13.04 -22.08
N ASP A 460 8.13 -12.17 -21.07
CA ASP A 460 9.26 -11.81 -20.20
C ASP A 460 8.76 -11.53 -18.78
N GLY A 461 9.20 -12.37 -17.83
CA GLY A 461 8.88 -12.23 -16.39
C GLY A 461 9.63 -11.10 -15.69
N GLY A 462 10.47 -10.36 -16.40
CA GLY A 462 11.11 -9.13 -15.93
C GLY A 462 10.13 -7.98 -15.73
N ILE A 463 10.63 -6.88 -15.16
CA ILE A 463 9.81 -5.70 -14.86
C ILE A 463 10.01 -4.63 -15.91
N PHE A 464 8.90 -4.10 -16.40
CA PHE A 464 8.85 -3.04 -17.39
C PHE A 464 8.07 -1.85 -16.83
N ILE A 465 8.50 -0.67 -17.25
CA ILE A 465 7.72 0.55 -17.07
C ILE A 465 6.73 0.69 -18.22
N ARG A 466 5.48 1.06 -17.91
CA ARG A 466 4.47 1.29 -18.95
C ARG A 466 4.90 2.43 -19.87
N LYS A 467 4.44 2.34 -21.13
CA LYS A 467 4.64 3.42 -22.10
C LYS A 467 3.62 4.52 -21.84
N PHE A 468 4.10 5.73 -21.69
CA PHE A 468 3.27 6.92 -21.54
C PHE A 468 3.31 7.75 -22.83
N PRO A 469 2.17 8.27 -23.31
CA PRO A 469 2.16 9.20 -24.43
C PRO A 469 3.11 10.37 -24.18
N ASN A 470 3.88 10.74 -25.20
CA ASN A 470 4.81 11.87 -25.17
C ASN A 470 5.99 11.74 -24.17
N LYS A 471 6.32 10.51 -23.72
CA LYS A 471 7.55 10.25 -22.94
C LYS A 471 8.57 9.49 -23.78
N THR A 472 9.85 9.78 -23.57
CA THR A 472 10.93 9.08 -24.26
C THR A 472 11.17 7.72 -23.59
N GLU A 473 11.60 6.73 -24.37
CA GLU A 473 12.00 5.42 -23.83
C GLU A 473 13.22 5.54 -22.88
N GLU A 474 14.08 6.53 -23.12
CA GLU A 474 15.25 6.81 -22.29
C GLU A 474 14.86 7.28 -20.89
N ASP A 475 13.96 8.27 -20.76
CA ASP A 475 13.52 8.81 -19.46
C ASP A 475 12.79 7.73 -18.64
N LEU A 476 11.94 6.93 -19.31
CA LEU A 476 11.23 5.82 -18.69
C LEU A 476 12.20 4.74 -18.18
N THR A 477 13.16 4.32 -19.02
CA THR A 477 14.16 3.31 -18.66
C THR A 477 15.05 3.79 -17.50
N LYS A 478 15.43 5.06 -17.52
CA LYS A 478 16.21 5.67 -16.43
C LYS A 478 15.44 5.67 -15.12
N THR A 479 14.16 6.04 -15.15
CA THR A 479 13.26 5.99 -13.98
C THR A 479 13.16 4.57 -13.41
N LEU A 480 12.92 3.58 -14.28
CA LEU A 480 12.86 2.16 -13.91
C LEU A 480 14.14 1.70 -13.21
N ASN A 481 15.30 1.92 -13.84
CA ASN A 481 16.60 1.50 -13.33
C ASN A 481 16.94 2.14 -11.98
N ASN A 482 16.65 3.44 -11.83
CA ASN A 482 16.92 4.16 -10.59
C ASN A 482 15.97 3.72 -9.47
N PHE A 483 14.69 3.53 -9.76
CA PHE A 483 13.70 3.08 -8.76
C PHE A 483 14.07 1.69 -8.21
N PHE A 484 14.31 0.72 -9.09
CA PHE A 484 14.66 -0.63 -8.66
C PHE A 484 16.09 -0.77 -8.15
N GLY A 485 17.02 0.10 -8.57
CA GLY A 485 18.33 0.23 -7.95
C GLY A 485 18.24 0.59 -6.47
N ASN A 486 17.35 1.51 -6.10
CA ASN A 486 17.04 1.81 -4.71
C ASN A 486 16.42 0.60 -3.99
N GLY A 487 15.44 -0.07 -4.62
CA GLY A 487 14.79 -1.26 -4.04
C GLY A 487 15.77 -2.39 -3.70
N VAL A 488 16.80 -2.60 -4.52
CA VAL A 488 17.89 -3.55 -4.26
C VAL A 488 18.68 -3.17 -3.01
N VAL A 489 19.04 -1.90 -2.85
CA VAL A 489 19.76 -1.43 -1.66
C VAL A 489 18.89 -1.53 -0.41
N TYR A 490 17.59 -1.25 -0.50
CA TYR A 490 16.66 -1.43 0.63
C TYR A 490 16.58 -2.90 1.07
N ASN A 491 16.54 -3.83 0.11
CA ASN A 491 16.56 -5.26 0.40
C ASN A 491 17.86 -5.67 1.11
N LEU A 492 19.01 -5.23 0.61
CA LEU A 492 20.30 -5.52 1.23
C LEU A 492 20.43 -4.89 2.62
N SER A 493 19.94 -3.67 2.81
CA SER A 493 19.92 -2.99 4.13
C SER A 493 19.13 -3.79 5.15
N ARG A 494 17.92 -4.23 4.79
CA ARG A 494 17.11 -5.16 5.60
C ARG A 494 17.88 -6.44 5.92
N GLN A 495 18.52 -7.06 4.92
CA GLN A 495 19.31 -8.26 5.16
C GLN A 495 20.43 -7.98 6.18
N TRP A 496 21.14 -6.86 6.05
CA TRP A 496 22.23 -6.50 6.94
C TRP A 496 21.77 -6.29 8.39
N ILE A 497 20.65 -5.59 8.57
CA ILE A 497 20.11 -5.30 9.89
C ILE A 497 19.63 -6.58 10.58
N PHE A 498 18.81 -7.39 9.88
CA PHE A 498 17.98 -8.40 10.53
C PHE A 498 18.30 -9.86 10.20
N ASN A 499 18.84 -10.16 9.01
CA ASN A 499 18.99 -11.55 8.56
C ASN A 499 20.40 -12.08 8.81
N ASP A 500 20.48 -13.27 9.38
CA ASP A 500 21.77 -13.94 9.62
C ASP A 500 22.35 -14.56 8.34
N GLY A 501 23.67 -14.78 8.37
CA GLY A 501 24.41 -15.41 7.29
C GLY A 501 24.65 -14.49 6.07
N PRO A 502 25.18 -15.05 4.97
CA PRO A 502 25.58 -14.28 3.79
C PRO A 502 24.46 -13.45 3.15
N PHE A 503 24.81 -12.37 2.45
CA PHE A 503 23.86 -11.66 1.58
C PHE A 503 23.37 -12.56 0.44
N LYS A 504 22.08 -12.45 0.13
CA LYS A 504 21.43 -13.15 -0.98
C LYS A 504 21.14 -12.16 -2.10
N PHE A 505 21.55 -12.49 -3.33
CA PHE A 505 21.44 -11.65 -4.53
C PHE A 505 20.38 -12.17 -5.51
N ASN A 506 19.23 -12.60 -4.97
CA ASN A 506 18.14 -13.18 -5.77
C ASN A 506 17.33 -12.08 -6.46
N PHE A 507 17.92 -11.43 -7.46
CA PHE A 507 17.32 -10.30 -8.20
C PHE A 507 16.77 -10.67 -9.58
N LYS A 508 16.66 -11.98 -9.89
CA LYS A 508 16.09 -12.48 -11.15
C LYS A 508 14.64 -12.02 -11.40
N TRP A 509 13.93 -11.61 -10.36
CA TRP A 509 12.59 -11.03 -10.46
C TRP A 509 12.56 -9.65 -11.15
N LEU A 510 13.71 -8.95 -11.26
CA LEU A 510 13.86 -7.69 -12.01
C LEU A 510 14.06 -7.93 -13.50
N SER A 511 14.90 -8.89 -13.85
CA SER A 511 15.20 -9.29 -15.22
C SER A 511 15.81 -10.68 -15.23
N GLU A 512 15.30 -11.53 -16.12
CA GLU A 512 15.81 -12.89 -16.33
C GLU A 512 17.07 -12.92 -17.21
N ARG A 513 17.46 -11.77 -17.77
CA ARG A 513 18.53 -11.65 -18.79
C ARG A 513 19.93 -11.50 -18.20
N HIS A 514 20.04 -11.37 -16.88
CA HIS A 514 21.31 -11.12 -16.18
C HIS A 514 21.72 -12.32 -15.33
N GLU A 515 23.01 -12.65 -15.40
CA GLU A 515 23.62 -13.69 -14.58
C GLU A 515 23.79 -13.22 -13.12
N GLU A 516 23.91 -14.16 -12.19
CA GLU A 516 24.00 -13.86 -10.74
C GLU A 516 25.19 -12.96 -10.38
N ASP A 517 26.33 -13.14 -11.05
CA ASP A 517 27.52 -12.32 -10.84
C ASP A 517 27.35 -10.85 -11.30
N GLU A 518 26.53 -10.62 -12.33
CA GLU A 518 26.20 -9.27 -12.80
C GLU A 518 25.33 -8.55 -11.77
N TRP A 519 24.32 -9.25 -11.23
CA TRP A 519 23.46 -8.75 -10.16
C TRP A 519 24.26 -8.40 -8.91
N LYS A 520 25.16 -9.29 -8.50
CA LYS A 520 26.04 -9.07 -7.35
C LYS A 520 26.91 -7.83 -7.55
N SER A 521 27.58 -7.72 -8.71
CA SER A 521 28.47 -6.59 -9.02
C SER A 521 27.72 -5.27 -9.06
N TRP A 522 26.51 -5.24 -9.63
CA TRP A 522 25.69 -4.03 -9.64
C TRP A 522 25.18 -3.66 -8.24
N ALA A 523 24.65 -4.61 -7.49
CA ALA A 523 24.13 -4.39 -6.14
C ALA A 523 25.24 -3.92 -5.17
N GLU A 524 26.45 -4.48 -5.27
CA GLU A 524 27.60 -4.06 -4.46
C GLU A 524 28.03 -2.61 -4.76
N ARG A 525 27.98 -2.17 -6.02
CA ARG A 525 28.24 -0.76 -6.38
C ARG A 525 27.22 0.19 -5.77
N GLN A 526 25.93 -0.14 -5.85
CA GLN A 526 24.85 0.69 -5.29
C GLN A 526 24.94 0.75 -3.75
N PHE A 527 25.19 -0.40 -3.12
CA PHE A 527 25.34 -0.50 -1.67
C PHE A 527 26.54 0.30 -1.16
N LYS A 528 27.70 0.19 -1.82
CA LYS A 528 28.90 0.96 -1.47
C LYS A 528 28.71 2.45 -1.70
N ALA A 529 27.98 2.85 -2.72
CA ALA A 529 27.66 4.25 -2.96
C ALA A 529 26.80 4.86 -1.83
N LEU A 530 25.92 4.05 -1.21
CA LEU A 530 25.07 4.51 -0.11
C LEU A 530 25.80 4.52 1.25
N TYR A 531 26.47 3.42 1.61
CA TYR A 531 27.04 3.22 2.95
C TYR A 531 28.55 3.50 3.05
N GLY A 532 29.24 3.69 1.93
CA GLY A 532 30.71 3.79 1.89
C GLY A 532 31.45 2.47 2.10
N VAL A 533 30.76 1.39 2.47
CA VAL A 533 31.30 0.05 2.75
C VAL A 533 30.89 -0.93 1.67
N ALA A 534 31.82 -1.77 1.20
CA ALA A 534 31.52 -2.84 0.26
C ALA A 534 30.90 -4.06 0.97
N ILE A 535 29.99 -4.77 0.31
CA ILE A 535 29.40 -6.00 0.88
C ILE A 535 30.46 -7.04 1.22
N SER A 536 31.51 -7.12 0.39
CA SER A 536 32.67 -7.99 0.60
C SER A 536 33.49 -7.68 1.86
N GLU A 537 33.32 -6.50 2.46
CA GLU A 537 34.02 -6.07 3.69
C GLU A 537 33.25 -6.46 4.97
N ILE A 538 31.98 -6.89 4.84
CA ILE A 538 31.10 -7.23 5.97
C ILE A 538 31.30 -8.69 6.39
N SER A 539 31.56 -8.90 7.69
CA SER A 539 31.72 -10.24 8.29
C SER A 539 30.38 -10.87 8.70
N TYR A 540 30.33 -12.20 8.90
CA TYR A 540 29.14 -12.96 9.32
C TYR A 540 29.40 -13.85 10.53
#